data_AF-A0A257KBQ6-F1
#
_entry.id   AF-A0A257KBQ6-F1
#
_cell.length_a   1.000
_cell.length_b   1.000
_cell.length_c   1.000
_cell.angle_alpha   90.00
_cell.angle_beta   90.00
_cell.angle_gamma   90.00
#
_symmetry.space_group_name_H-M   'P 1'
#
loop_
_entity.id
_entity.type
_entity.pdbx_description
1 polymer ?
#
loop_
_entity_poly.entity_id
_entity_poly.type
_entity_poly.pdbx_seq_one_letter_code
_entity_poly.pdbx_strand_id
1 'polypeptide(L)' 'MNISHFQQAADFVKQLPYGRNLDKENLVSVLSDGCGTCSSKHALIKQLAIENQFESLKLCMGLFKMNRSGLYFFD' A
#
# COMPACT_ATOMS: atom_id res chain seq x y z
N MET A 1 -19.78 2.31 2.94
CA MET A 1 -19.12 1.25 2.13
C MET A 1 -18.94 0.05 3.02
N ASN A 2 -19.29 -1.16 2.57
CA ASN A 2 -19.07 -2.39 3.33
C ASN A 2 -17.92 -3.17 2.68
N ILE A 3 -16.82 -3.36 3.40
CA ILE A 3 -15.64 -4.11 2.94
C ILE A 3 -15.59 -5.38 3.79
N SER A 4 -15.83 -6.54 3.17
CA SER A 4 -15.92 -7.82 3.87
C SER A 4 -14.89 -8.85 3.41
N HIS A 5 -14.13 -8.55 2.35
CA HIS A 5 -13.10 -9.42 1.81
C HIS A 5 -11.75 -8.71 1.70
N PHE A 6 -10.66 -9.46 1.90
CA PHE A 6 -9.30 -8.94 1.80
C PHE A 6 -9.03 -8.25 0.46
N GLN A 7 -9.51 -8.82 -0.64
CA GLN A 7 -9.38 -8.22 -1.98
C GLN A 7 -10.03 -6.83 -2.06
N GLN A 8 -11.22 -6.66 -1.48
CA GLN A 8 -11.91 -5.37 -1.46
C GLN A 8 -11.14 -4.33 -0.62
N ALA A 9 -10.52 -4.76 0.48
CA ALA A 9 -9.66 -3.88 1.28
C ALA A 9 -8.41 -3.45 0.49
N ALA A 10 -7.77 -4.39 -0.21
CA ALA A 10 -6.64 -4.09 -1.09
C ALA A 10 -7.01 -3.12 -2.21
N ASP A 11 -8.16 -3.34 -2.87
CA ASP A 11 -8.65 -2.47 -3.94
C ASP A 11 -9.03 -1.09 -3.43
N PHE A 12 -9.62 -0.99 -2.23
CA PHE A 12 -9.90 0.28 -1.58
C PHE A 12 -8.61 1.07 -1.29
N VAL A 13 -7.64 0.45 -0.61
CA VAL A 13 -6.37 1.10 -0.26
C VAL A 13 -5.60 1.50 -1.53
N LYS A 14 -5.62 0.68 -2.59
CA LYS A 14 -5.00 0.99 -3.88
C LYS A 14 -5.55 2.27 -4.52
N GLN A 15 -6.84 2.55 -4.35
CA GLN A 15 -7.50 3.72 -4.91
C GLN A 15 -7.22 5.02 -4.14
N LEU A 16 -6.68 4.93 -2.92
CA LEU A 16 -6.35 6.11 -2.15
C LEU A 16 -5.28 6.96 -2.86
N PRO A 17 -5.45 8.29 -2.95
CA PRO A 17 -4.48 9.21 -3.51
C PRO A 17 -3.07 8.99 -2.98
N TYR A 18 -2.08 9.27 -3.83
CA TYR A 18 -0.70 9.34 -3.37
C TYR A 18 -0.52 10.56 -2.47
N GLY A 19 -0.06 10.36 -1.24
CA GLY A 19 0.12 11.42 -0.26
C GLY A 19 0.99 10.96 0.90
N ARG A 20 1.56 11.91 1.64
CA ARG A 20 2.29 11.61 2.87
C ARG A 20 1.32 11.67 4.04
N ASN A 21 1.29 10.60 4.82
CA ASN A 21 0.52 10.53 6.04
C ASN A 21 1.08 11.49 7.10
N LEU A 22 0.21 12.05 7.94
CA LEU A 22 0.59 12.97 9.03
C LEU A 22 1.40 12.24 10.10
N ASP A 23 0.95 11.03 10.47
CA ASP A 23 1.66 10.14 11.38
C ASP A 23 2.17 8.92 10.61
N LYS A 24 3.46 8.93 10.31
CA LYS A 24 4.16 7.88 9.57
C LYS A 24 4.41 6.60 10.36
N GLU A 25 4.33 6.65 11.70
CA GLU A 25 4.53 5.49 12.57
C GLU A 25 3.21 4.72 12.79
N ASN A 26 2.08 5.38 12.53
CA ASN A 26 0.75 4.78 12.63
C ASN A 26 0.22 4.38 11.24
N LEU A 27 0.20 3.08 10.92
CA LEU A 27 -0.32 2.58 9.64
C LEU A 27 -1.80 2.88 9.40
N VAL A 28 -2.59 3.05 10.46
CA VAL A 28 -4.01 3.40 10.37
C VAL A 28 -4.21 4.82 9.83
N SER A 29 -3.17 5.68 9.89
CA SER A 29 -3.20 7.03 9.30
C SER A 29 -3.54 7.03 7.81
N VAL A 30 -3.24 5.94 7.09
CA VAL A 30 -3.63 5.78 5.68
C VAL A 30 -5.15 5.86 5.50
N LEU A 31 -5.92 5.38 6.49
CA LEU A 31 -7.37 5.41 6.48
C LEU A 31 -7.92 6.77 6.93
N SER A 32 -7.38 7.34 8.00
CA SER A 32 -7.85 8.63 8.53
C SER A 32 -7.50 9.80 7.60
N ASP A 33 -6.31 9.77 7.00
CA ASP A 33 -5.82 10.84 6.13
C ASP A 33 -6.34 10.70 4.70
N GLY A 34 -6.95 9.54 4.37
CA GLY A 34 -7.50 9.25 3.05
C GLY A 34 -6.45 9.23 1.93
N CYS A 35 -5.18 9.04 2.26
CA CYS A 35 -4.09 8.99 1.29
C CYS A 35 -2.92 8.13 1.80
N GLY A 36 -1.97 7.82 0.92
CA GLY A 36 -0.74 7.15 1.32
C GLY A 36 0.26 6.98 0.20
N THR A 37 1.52 6.79 0.56
CA THR A 37 2.60 6.43 -0.36
C THR A 37 2.46 4.95 -0.78
N CYS A 38 3.19 4.51 -1.81
CA CYS A 38 3.23 3.08 -2.13
C CYS A 38 3.65 2.24 -0.91
N SER A 39 4.65 2.68 -0.15
CA SER A 39 5.13 1.94 1.02
C SER A 39 4.10 1.89 2.15
N SER A 40 3.48 3.02 2.50
CA SER A 40 2.48 3.03 3.59
C SER A 40 1.21 2.25 3.23
N LYS A 41 0.77 2.31 1.97
CA LYS A 41 -0.34 1.49 1.46
C LYS A 41 -0.06 -0.02 1.52
N HIS A 42 1.12 -0.46 1.07
CA HIS A 42 1.50 -1.88 1.17
C HIS A 42 1.67 -2.34 2.62
N ALA A 43 2.22 -1.49 3.49
CA ALA A 43 2.39 -1.80 4.91
C ALA A 43 1.04 -2.02 5.60
N LEU A 44 0.04 -1.15 5.36
CA LEU A 44 -1.32 -1.34 5.86
C LEU A 44 -1.94 -2.67 5.39
N ILE A 45 -1.81 -2.99 4.09
CA ILE A 45 -2.36 -4.25 3.55
C ILE A 45 -1.64 -5.48 4.10
N LYS A 46 -0.33 -5.40 4.32
CA LYS A 46 0.42 -6.49 4.98
C LYS A 46 0.00 -6.67 6.43
N GLN A 47 -0.21 -5.57 7.17
CA GLN A 47 -0.70 -5.61 8.54
C GLN A 47 -2.08 -6.27 8.62
N LEU A 48 -3.00 -5.87 7.73
CA LEU A 48 -4.33 -6.49 7.63
C LEU A 48 -4.25 -8.00 7.32
N ALA A 49 -3.32 -8.41 6.44
CA ALA A 49 -3.09 -9.83 6.14
C ALA A 49 -2.61 -10.60 7.37
N ILE A 50 -1.68 -10.04 8.15
CA ILE A 50 -1.17 -10.65 9.39
C ILE A 50 -2.32 -10.80 10.40
N GLU A 51 -3.12 -9.76 10.61
CA GLU A 51 -4.24 -9.76 11.55
C GLU A 51 -5.32 -10.80 11.21
N ASN A 52 -5.47 -11.11 9.91
CA ASN A 52 -6.41 -12.10 9.41
C ASN A 52 -5.76 -13.47 9.11
N GLN A 53 -4.56 -13.73 9.64
CA GLN A 53 -3.84 -15.00 9.49
C GLN A 53 -3.58 -15.41 8.02
N PHE A 54 -3.48 -14.43 7.13
CA PHE A 54 -3.18 -14.62 5.71
C PHE A 54 -1.66 -14.55 5.47
N GLU A 55 -0.98 -15.64 5.82
CA GLU A 55 0.50 -15.70 5.85
C GLU A 55 1.15 -15.82 4.46
N SER A 56 0.41 -16.25 3.44
CA SER A 56 0.92 -16.48 2.10
C SER A 56 1.31 -15.19 1.35
N LEU A 57 0.88 -14.02 1.83
CA LEU A 57 1.18 -12.73 1.21
C LEU A 57 2.64 -12.32 1.45
N LYS A 58 3.39 -12.19 0.37
CA LYS A 58 4.80 -11.76 0.39
C LYS A 58 4.91 -10.32 -0.09
N LEU A 59 5.71 -9.52 0.63
CA LEU A 59 6.13 -8.21 0.14
C LEU A 59 7.35 -8.41 -0.78
N CYS A 60 7.28 -7.83 -1.97
CA CYS A 60 8.34 -7.87 -2.96
C CYS A 60 8.85 -6.45 -3.22
N MET A 61 10.18 -6.27 -3.23
CA MET A 61 10.81 -5.00 -3.59
C MET A 61 11.18 -5.04 -5.08
N GLY A 62 10.55 -4.17 -5.87
CA GLY A 62 10.95 -3.93 -7.26
C GLY A 62 11.99 -2.82 -7.32
N LEU A 63 13.17 -3.11 -7.89
CA LEU A 63 14.18 -2.11 -8.17
C LEU A 63 14.08 -1.69 -9.63
N PHE A 64 13.89 -0.40 -9.87
CA PHE A 64 13.76 0.16 -11.21
C PHE A 64 14.76 1.28 -11.42
N LYS A 65 15.34 1.35 -12.61
CA LYS A 65 16.19 2.49 -12.99
C LYS A 65 15.28 3.63 -13.43
N MET A 66 15.45 4.79 -12.79
CA MET A 66 14.83 6.05 -13.20
C MET A 66 15.89 7.02 -13.72
N ASN A 67 15.51 7.85 -14.69
CA ASN A 67 16.24 9.06 -15.05
C ASN A 67 15.28 10.27 -14.95
N ARG A 68 15.73 11.45 -15.42
CA ARG A 68 14.95 12.69 -15.34
C ARG A 68 13.60 12.63 -16.09
N SER A 69 13.48 11.78 -17.11
CA SER A 69 12.26 11.59 -17.91
C SER A 69 11.36 10.43 -17.43
N GLY A 70 11.77 9.68 -16.40
CA GLY A 70 10.91 8.69 -15.73
C GLY A 70 11.53 7.31 -15.55
N LEU A 71 10.66 6.31 -15.34
CA LEU A 71 11.01 4.89 -15.24
C LEU A 71 11.22 4.29 -16.63
N TYR A 72 12.28 3.49 -16.78
CA TYR A 72 12.50 2.67 -17.97
C TYR A 72 12.70 1.22 -17.54
N PHE A 73 12.02 0.31 -18.23
CA PHE A 73 12.27 -1.12 -18.12
C PHE A 73 13.31 -1.47 -19.19
N PHE A 74 14.39 -2.16 -18.81
CA PHE A 74 15.26 -2.82 -19.78
C PHE A 74 14.64 -4.20 -20.01
N ASP A 75 14.25 -4.49 -21.25
CA ASP A 75 13.90 -5.86 -21.67
C ASP A 75 15.10 -6.81 -21.52
#